data_AF-A0A8C8B760-F1
#
_entry.id   AF-A0A8C8B760-F1
#
_cell.length_a   1.000
_cell.length_b   1.000
_cell.length_c   1.000
_cell.angle_alpha   90.00
_cell.angle_beta   90.00
_cell.angle_gamma   90.00
#
_symmetry.space_group_name_H-M   'P 1'
#
loop_
_entity.id
_entity.type
_entity.pdbx_description
1 polymer ?
#
loop_
_entity_poly.entity_id
_entity_poly.type
_entity_poly.pdbx_seq_one_letter_code
_entity_poly.pdbx_strand_id
1 'polypeptide(L)' 'MESVREWEMQFKEKYDYVGRLLKPGEEPSEYTDEEDTKDHTKQE' A
#
# COMPACT_ATOMS: atom_id res chain seq x y z
N MET A 1 -6.57 7.25 -13.04
CA MET A 1 -6.74 8.26 -11.97
C MET A 1 -5.35 8.73 -11.55
N GLU A 2 -4.84 9.79 -12.16
CA GLU A 2 -3.50 10.33 -11.85
C GLU A 2 -3.46 10.96 -10.45
N SER A 3 -4.54 11.62 -10.05
CA SER A 3 -4.66 12.25 -8.72
C SER A 3 -4.47 11.27 -7.57
N VAL A 4 -4.90 10.01 -7.67
CA VAL A 4 -4.71 9.03 -6.58
C VAL A 4 -3.23 8.64 -6.43
N ARG A 5 -2.52 8.48 -7.56
CA ARG A 5 -1.09 8.13 -7.56
C ARG A 5 -0.23 9.26 -7.00
N GLU A 6 -0.58 10.50 -7.31
CA GLU A 6 0.13 11.67 -6.81
C GLU A 6 -0.02 11.81 -5.29
N TRP A 7 -1.20 11.51 -4.76
CA TRP A 7 -1.42 11.47 -3.32
C TRP A 7 -0.65 10.33 -2.66
N GLU A 8 -0.59 9.13 -3.27
CA GLU A 8 0.19 8.01 -2.74
C GLU A 8 1.67 8.38 -2.56
N MET A 9 2.28 9.03 -3.55
CA MET A 9 3.67 9.49 -3.47
C MET A 9 3.88 10.48 -2.32
N GLN A 10 3.01 11.48 -2.22
CA GLN A 10 3.10 12.50 -1.15
C GLN A 10 2.91 11.89 0.25
N PHE A 11 2.10 10.83 0.39
CA PHE A 11 1.91 10.13 1.65
C PHE A 11 3.13 9.29 2.03
N LYS A 12 3.72 8.56 1.08
CA LYS A 12 4.92 7.73 1.29
C LYS A 12 6.14 8.56 1.69
N GLU A 13 6.26 9.79 1.21
CA GLU A 13 7.36 10.68 1.60
C GLU A 13 7.18 11.30 2.98
N LYS A 14 5.94 11.52 3.41
CA LYS A 14 5.65 12.32 4.61
C LYS A 14 5.34 11.50 5.85
N TYR A 15 4.92 10.25 5.69
CA TYR A 15 4.45 9.41 6.79
C TYR A 15 4.91 7.98 6.63
N ASP A 16 5.08 7.31 7.77
CA ASP A 16 5.35 5.88 7.80
C ASP A 16 4.13 5.10 7.31
N TYR A 17 4.39 4.11 6.47
CA TYR A 17 3.37 3.15 6.06
C TYR A 17 3.19 2.13 7.20
N VAL A 18 1.94 1.84 7.58
CA VAL A 18 1.62 1.02 8.77
C VAL A 18 0.76 -0.20 8.46
N GLY A 19 0.42 -0.43 7.19
CA GLY A 19 -0.40 -1.56 6.77
C GLY A 19 -1.30 -1.28 5.58
N ARG A 20 -1.84 -2.37 5.01
CA ARG A 20 -2.73 -2.35 3.84
C ARG A 20 -4.20 -2.20 4.23
N LEU A 21 -4.97 -1.53 3.38
CA LEU A 21 -6.42 -1.49 3.50
C LEU A 21 -7.02 -2.81 2.99
N LEU A 22 -7.57 -3.61 3.90
CA LEU A 22 -8.19 -4.90 3.58
C LEU A 22 -9.44 -4.72 2.73
N LYS A 23 -9.61 -5.58 1.72
CA LYS A 23 -10.88 -5.68 0.99
C LYS A 23 -11.93 -6.38 1.87
N PRO A 24 -13.23 -6.19 1.59
CA PRO A 24 -14.29 -6.90 2.30
C PRO A 24 -14.07 -8.42 2.26
N GLY A 25 -13.97 -9.06 3.42
CA GLY A 25 -13.76 -10.50 3.56
C GLY A 25 -12.30 -10.96 3.53
N GLU A 26 -11.34 -10.04 3.43
CA GLU A 26 -9.92 -10.36 3.54
C GLU A 26 -9.49 -10.50 5.02
N GLU A 27 -8.64 -11.48 5.30
CA GLU A 27 -8.13 -11.71 6.66
C GLU A 27 -7.02 -10.70 7.01
N PRO A 28 -6.95 -10.23 8.28
CA PRO A 28 -5.87 -9.36 8.72
C PRO A 28 -4.50 -10.04 8.61
N SER A 29 -3.49 -9.27 8.18
CA SER A 29 -2.08 -9.69 8.18
C SER A 29 -1.23 -8.72 9.00
N GLU A 30 -0.13 -9.23 9.55
CA GLU A 30 0.88 -8.39 10.18
C GLU A 30 1.62 -7.60 9.10
N TYR A 31 1.71 -6.29 9.28
CA TYR A 31 2.46 -5.43 8.38
C TYR A 31 3.97 -5.61 8.60
N THR A 32 4.68 -5.98 7.55
CA THR A 32 6.15 -5.97 7.50
C THR A 32 6.61 -4.95 6.46
N ASP A 33 7.65 -4.18 6.80
CA ASP A 33 8.23 -3.11 5.97
C ASP A 33 8.61 -3.61 4.54
N GLU A 34 8.92 -4.90 4.44
CA GLU A 34 9.31 -5.63 3.23
C GLU A 34 8.14 -6.07 2.32
N GLU A 35 6.87 -5.93 2.75
CA GLU A 35 5.69 -6.33 1.96
C GLU A 35 5.39 -5.38 0.78
N ASP A 36 5.79 -4.10 0.84
CA ASP A 36 5.54 -3.09 -0.22
C ASP A 36 6.18 -3.49 -1.57
N THR A 37 7.31 -4.21 -1.56
CA THR A 37 7.99 -4.62 -2.81
C THR A 37 7.25 -5.68 -3.63
N LYS A 38 6.36 -6.46 -3.01
CA LYS A 38 5.75 -7.63 -3.65
C LYS A 38 4.40 -7.33 -4.30
N ASP A 39 3.62 -6.37 -3.77
CA ASP A 39 2.28 -6.08 -4.26
C ASP A 39 2.29 -5.26 -5.57
N HIS A 40 3.31 -4.42 -5.79
CA HIS A 40 3.50 -3.67 -7.05
C HIS A 40 3.82 -4.55 -8.27
N THR A 41 4.13 -5.83 -8.09
CA THR A 41 4.51 -6.74 -9.19
C THR A 41 3.32 -7.56 -9.72
N LYS A 42 2.15 -7.53 -9.08
CA LYS A 42 0.99 -8.37 -9.46
C LYS A 42 -0.10 -7.62 -10.26
N GLN A 43 0.15 -6.37 -10.65
CA GLN A 43 -0.72 -5.58 -11.52
C GLN A 43 -0.06 -5.30 -12.87
N GLU A 44 0.33 -6.34 -13.62
CA GLU A 44 0.50 -6.31 -15.08
C GLU A 44 -0.37 -7.39 -15.73
#